data_AF-A0AAW0NUR8-F1
#
_entry.id   AF-A0AAW0NUR8-F1
#
_cell.length_a   1.000
_cell.length_b   1.000
_cell.length_c   1.000
_cell.angle_alpha   90.00
_cell.angle_beta   90.00
_cell.angle_gamma   90.00
#
_symmetry.space_group_name_H-M   'P 1'
#
loop_
_entity.id
_entity.type
_entity.pdbx_description
1 polymer ?
#
loop_
_entity_poly.entity_id
_entity_poly.type
_entity_poly.pdbx_seq_one_letter_code
_entity_poly.pdbx_strand_id
1 'polypeptide(L)'
;MSDYDSDDENIDFSIQPRGYLYEPEYTDAEIRQMELERAERERMDSEVEQVAGATAGDMRQRLTDKWWCTCLKCEIMPTEVESYCCHEWDLIMPQMQDLSIDEEASVSTSVCIINHNDFPALLNEGVLQTFFHIPKINWKKRPRPAGPDGQLSSEQYRLVAYRIVIEWALKGEKLGPGNRRVLPSCVVELIRKTYPSPNGQYAGFKESEDALQLF
;
A
#
# COMPACT_ATOMS: atom_id res chain seq x y z
N MET A 1 -23.29 0.75 -47.12
CA MET A 1 -23.36 2.20 -46.86
C MET A 1 -24.55 2.35 -45.93
N SER A 2 -24.31 2.21 -44.63
CA SER A 2 -25.34 2.27 -43.60
C SER A 2 -25.06 3.55 -42.81
N ASP A 3 -25.95 4.51 -42.99
CA ASP A 3 -26.02 5.74 -42.20
C ASP A 3 -26.24 5.35 -40.74
N TYR A 4 -25.26 5.67 -39.90
CA TYR A 4 -25.37 5.54 -38.45
C TYR A 4 -25.74 6.93 -37.94
N ASP A 5 -27.03 7.13 -37.68
CA ASP A 5 -27.58 8.34 -37.08
C ASP A 5 -26.89 8.59 -35.72
N SER A 6 -26.32 9.77 -35.57
CA SER A 6 -25.78 10.25 -34.30
C SER A 6 -26.92 10.81 -33.46
N ASP A 7 -27.67 9.93 -32.81
CA ASP A 7 -28.53 10.34 -31.71
C ASP A 7 -27.66 10.53 -30.45
N ASP A 8 -26.99 11.68 -30.44
CA ASP A 8 -26.36 12.31 -29.28
C ASP A 8 -27.49 12.81 -28.35
N GLU A 9 -28.27 11.87 -27.80
CA GLU A 9 -29.29 12.14 -26.80
C GLU A 9 -28.61 12.50 -25.47
N ASN A 10 -28.28 13.77 -25.34
CA ASN A 10 -28.55 14.61 -24.17
C ASN A 10 -28.62 13.85 -22.83
N ILE A 11 -27.47 13.37 -22.35
CA ILE A 11 -27.35 12.78 -21.01
C ILE A 11 -27.60 13.88 -19.98
N ASP A 12 -28.79 13.86 -19.38
CA ASP A 12 -29.13 14.72 -18.25
C ASP A 12 -28.28 14.35 -17.03
N PHE A 13 -27.22 15.12 -16.80
CA PHE A 13 -26.35 15.01 -15.62
C PHE A 13 -27.05 15.39 -14.30
N SER A 14 -28.35 15.75 -14.31
CA SER A 14 -29.12 15.97 -13.08
C SER A 14 -29.37 14.67 -12.30
N ILE A 15 -29.25 13.51 -12.95
CA ILE A 15 -29.33 12.20 -12.31
C ILE A 15 -27.92 11.78 -11.89
N GLN A 16 -27.41 12.36 -10.80
CA GLN A 16 -26.23 11.79 -10.12
C GLN A 16 -26.58 10.38 -9.64
N PRO A 17 -25.90 9.31 -10.09
CA PRO A 17 -26.08 7.98 -9.52
C PRO A 17 -25.68 8.04 -8.05
N ARG A 18 -26.67 8.03 -7.16
CA ARG A 18 -26.47 7.94 -5.72
C ARG A 18 -26.15 6.48 -5.43
N GLY A 19 -24.97 6.22 -4.86
CA GLY A 19 -24.64 4.90 -4.29
C GLY A 19 -25.67 4.49 -3.24
N TYR A 20 -25.61 3.24 -2.75
CA TYR A 20 -26.48 2.77 -1.67
C TYR A 20 -26.48 3.78 -0.52
N LEU A 21 -27.61 4.44 -0.27
CA LEU A 21 -27.77 5.47 0.75
C LEU A 21 -27.39 4.91 2.13
N TYR A 22 -26.66 5.73 2.90
CA TYR A 22 -26.19 5.57 4.29
C TYR A 22 -24.80 4.96 4.49
N GLU A 23 -23.76 5.72 4.14
CA GLU A 23 -22.58 5.76 5.02
C GLU A 23 -23.03 6.49 6.31
N PRO A 24 -22.76 5.98 7.52
CA PRO A 24 -23.11 6.68 8.76
C PRO A 24 -22.48 8.07 8.77
N GLU A 25 -23.32 9.11 8.78
CA GLU A 25 -22.84 10.47 9.01
C GLU A 25 -22.42 10.57 10.48
N TYR A 26 -21.10 10.57 10.72
CA TYR A 26 -20.57 10.88 12.04
C TYR A 26 -20.89 12.33 12.36
N THR A 27 -21.45 12.55 13.55
CA THR A 27 -21.60 13.89 14.11
C THR A 27 -20.22 14.52 14.33
N ASP A 28 -20.14 15.85 14.31
CA ASP A 28 -18.91 16.58 14.66
C ASP A 28 -18.36 16.19 16.04
N ALA A 29 -19.21 15.68 16.94
CA ALA A 29 -18.79 15.15 18.22
C ALA A 29 -18.06 13.79 18.08
N GLU A 30 -18.59 12.88 17.28
CA GLU A 30 -17.96 11.58 16.98
C GLU A 30 -16.66 11.75 16.19
N ILE A 31 -16.62 12.69 15.22
CA ILE A 31 -15.38 13.02 14.49
C ILE A 31 -14.31 13.52 15.46
N ARG A 32 -14.66 14.47 16.34
CA ARG A 32 -13.73 14.98 17.36
C ARG A 32 -13.27 13.88 18.32
N GLN A 33 -14.15 12.96 18.68
CA GLN A 33 -13.80 11.84 19.54
C GLN A 33 -12.81 10.90 18.84
N MET A 34 -13.05 10.55 17.58
CA MET A 34 -12.12 9.74 16.78
C MET A 34 -10.77 10.44 16.59
N GLU A 35 -10.74 11.76 16.38
CA GLU A 35 -9.50 12.55 16.30
C GLU A 35 -8.74 12.58 17.63
N LEU A 36 -9.45 12.67 18.77
CA LEU A 36 -8.85 12.63 20.10
C LEU A 36 -8.26 11.25 20.41
N GLU A 37 -8.99 10.18 20.12
CA GLU A 37 -8.53 8.79 20.31
C GLU A 37 -7.31 8.49 19.43
N ARG A 38 -7.31 9.00 18.19
CA ARG A 38 -6.14 8.91 17.30
C ARG A 38 -4.93 9.66 17.88
N ALA A 39 -5.11 10.90 18.33
CA ALA A 39 -4.04 11.69 18.92
C ALA A 39 -3.52 11.10 20.24
N GLU A 40 -4.34 10.36 20.98
CA GLU A 40 -3.92 9.61 22.17
C GLU A 40 -3.09 8.38 21.81
N ARG A 41 -3.49 7.61 20.78
CA ARG A 41 -2.67 6.50 20.25
C ARG A 41 -1.33 6.98 19.70
N GLU A 42 -1.33 8.07 18.91
CA GLU A 42 -0.10 8.66 18.36
C GLU A 42 0.87 9.11 19.48
N ARG A 43 0.33 9.59 20.61
CA ARG A 43 1.13 9.93 21.81
C ARG A 43 1.69 8.68 22.49
N MET A 44 0.88 7.64 22.68
CA MET A 44 1.33 6.37 23.25
C MET A 44 2.42 5.72 22.39
N ASP A 45 2.28 5.73 21.06
CA ASP A 45 3.28 5.19 20.14
C ASP A 45 4.60 5.99 20.19
N SER A 46 4.52 7.32 20.32
CA SER A 46 5.70 8.19 20.50
C SER A 46 6.42 7.96 21.83
N GLU A 47 5.70 7.54 22.87
CA GLU A 47 6.28 7.17 24.17
C GLU A 47 6.92 5.77 24.13
N VAL A 48 6.41 4.85 23.32
CA VAL A 48 7.00 3.52 23.07
C VAL A 48 8.31 3.64 22.28
N GLU A 49 8.39 4.56 21.31
CA GLU A 49 9.62 4.84 20.55
C GLU A 49 10.77 5.38 21.43
N GLN A 50 10.47 6.06 22.54
CA GLN A 50 11.49 6.59 23.46
C GLN A 50 12.10 5.53 24.40
N VAL A 51 11.54 4.32 24.47
CA VAL A 51 12.08 3.22 25.30
C VAL A 51 12.91 2.22 24.48
N ALA A 52 12.87 2.28 23.15
CA ALA A 52 13.57 1.35 22.26
C ALA A 52 14.93 1.85 21.73
N GLY A 53 15.61 2.73 22.46
CA GLY A 53 16.92 3.29 22.09
C GLY A 53 18.10 2.58 22.73
N ALA A 54 18.60 1.52 22.10
CA ALA A 54 20.04 1.18 21.89
C ALA A 54 20.31 -0.34 21.89
N THR A 55 20.53 -0.91 20.70
CA THR A 55 21.55 -1.96 20.55
C THR A 55 22.44 -1.60 19.37
N ALA A 56 23.74 -1.49 19.67
CA ALA A 56 24.79 -1.27 18.69
C ALA A 56 25.31 -2.63 18.19
N GLY A 57 25.34 -2.80 16.87
CA GLY A 57 26.31 -3.64 16.18
C GLY A 57 25.83 -5.01 15.70
N ASP A 58 25.52 -5.11 14.41
CA ASP A 58 26.18 -6.07 13.53
C ASP A 58 26.34 -5.44 12.14
N MET A 59 27.58 -5.10 11.77
CA MET A 59 27.91 -4.47 10.48
C MET A 59 27.90 -5.54 9.37
N ARG A 60 26.77 -6.21 9.20
CA ARG A 60 26.51 -7.08 8.04
C ARG A 60 25.52 -6.36 7.15
N GLN A 61 26.02 -5.91 6.01
CA GLN A 61 25.18 -5.28 4.99
C GLN A 61 24.08 -6.27 4.57
N ARG A 62 22.81 -5.86 4.63
CA ARG A 62 21.65 -6.72 4.25
C ARG A 62 21.53 -6.94 2.73
N LEU A 63 22.59 -6.62 1.99
CA LEU A 63 22.68 -6.62 0.53
C LEU A 63 23.25 -7.91 -0.06
N THR A 64 23.89 -8.76 0.75
CA THR A 64 24.56 -9.97 0.24
C THR A 64 23.86 -11.26 0.67
N ASP A 65 23.19 -11.24 1.82
CA ASP A 65 22.61 -12.42 2.45
C ASP A 65 21.20 -12.16 3.00
N LYS A 66 20.44 -13.23 3.19
CA LYS A 66 19.05 -13.21 3.67
C LYS A 66 18.88 -13.58 5.14
N TRP A 67 19.91 -13.40 5.96
CA TRP A 67 19.89 -13.78 7.39
C TRP A 67 18.81 -13.02 8.20
N TRP A 68 18.39 -11.84 7.72
CA TRP A 68 17.32 -11.02 8.29
C TRP A 68 15.91 -11.52 7.92
N CYS A 69 15.79 -12.48 7.00
CA CYS A 69 14.50 -13.01 6.58
C CYS A 69 14.06 -14.17 7.46
N THR A 70 12.93 -14.00 8.15
CA THR A 70 12.27 -15.04 8.96
C THR A 70 11.04 -15.64 8.28
N CYS A 71 10.51 -15.00 7.23
CA CYS A 71 9.32 -15.48 6.51
C CYS A 71 9.62 -16.43 5.34
N LEU A 72 10.91 -16.64 5.03
CA LEU A 72 11.43 -17.53 3.97
C LEU A 72 11.02 -17.16 2.53
N LYS A 73 10.38 -16.00 2.32
CA LYS A 73 9.92 -15.52 1.00
C LYS A 73 10.58 -14.23 0.53
N CYS A 74 11.45 -13.61 1.34
CA CYS A 74 12.11 -12.38 0.94
C CYS A 74 13.27 -12.64 -0.04
N GLU A 75 13.52 -11.64 -0.88
CA GLU A 75 14.67 -11.55 -1.78
C GLU A 75 15.64 -10.46 -1.35
N ILE A 76 16.87 -10.52 -1.86
CA ILE A 76 17.84 -9.44 -1.64
C ILE A 76 17.40 -8.23 -2.47
N MET A 77 17.28 -7.08 -1.82
CA MET A 77 16.93 -5.84 -2.49
C MET A 77 18.17 -5.00 -2.80
N PRO A 78 18.13 -4.13 -3.83
CA PRO A 78 19.28 -3.31 -4.20
C PRO A 78 19.71 -2.30 -3.11
N THR A 79 18.80 -1.94 -2.20
CA THR A 79 19.05 -1.01 -1.11
C THR A 79 18.80 -1.68 0.25
N GLU A 80 19.56 -1.27 1.27
CA GLU A 80 19.42 -1.85 2.61
C GLU A 80 18.05 -1.56 3.23
N VAL A 81 17.53 -0.37 2.95
CA VAL A 81 16.22 0.10 3.40
C VAL A 81 15.09 -0.79 2.88
N GLU A 82 15.25 -1.39 1.69
CA GLU A 82 14.29 -2.33 1.10
C GLU A 82 14.52 -3.79 1.53
N SER A 83 15.70 -4.11 2.09
CA SER A 83 16.04 -5.45 2.60
C SER A 83 15.49 -5.68 4.02
N TYR A 84 14.16 -5.68 4.15
CA TYR A 84 13.48 -5.93 5.42
C TYR A 84 12.35 -6.97 5.30
N CYS A 85 12.13 -7.73 6.37
CA CYS A 85 11.21 -8.87 6.39
C CYS A 85 9.79 -8.46 6.76
N CYS A 86 8.77 -9.15 6.25
CA CYS A 86 7.39 -8.88 6.64
C CYS A 86 7.08 -9.15 8.12
N HIS A 87 7.88 -9.97 8.83
CA HIS A 87 7.71 -10.12 10.29
C HIS A 87 8.35 -8.99 11.09
N GLU A 88 9.20 -8.17 10.47
CA GLU A 88 9.66 -6.90 11.05
C GLU A 88 8.68 -5.76 10.72
N TRP A 89 7.60 -6.04 9.97
CA TRP A 89 6.70 -5.02 9.46
C TRP A 89 5.74 -4.51 10.53
N ASP A 90 5.35 -5.36 11.47
CA ASP A 90 4.48 -4.99 12.60
C ASP A 90 5.13 -3.91 13.49
N LEU A 91 6.46 -3.84 13.53
CA LEU A 91 7.21 -2.78 14.23
C LEU A 91 7.03 -1.40 13.59
N ILE A 92 6.60 -1.36 12.33
CA ILE A 92 6.40 -0.15 11.53
C ILE A 92 4.89 0.11 11.34
N MET A 93 4.05 -0.91 11.56
CA MET A 93 2.62 -0.95 11.26
C MET A 93 1.85 -1.74 12.34
N PRO A 94 1.69 -1.19 13.56
CA PRO A 94 1.12 -1.92 14.71
C PRO A 94 -0.34 -2.38 14.51
N GLN A 95 -1.06 -1.76 13.56
CA GLN A 95 -2.45 -2.07 13.21
C GLN A 95 -2.64 -3.47 12.60
N MET A 96 -1.56 -4.16 12.25
CA MET A 96 -1.57 -5.54 11.74
C MET A 96 -1.72 -6.62 12.82
N GLN A 97 -1.59 -6.30 14.12
CA GLN A 97 -1.68 -7.29 15.21
C GLN A 97 -3.00 -8.09 15.26
N ASP A 98 -4.11 -7.54 14.74
CA ASP A 98 -5.42 -8.24 14.71
C ASP A 98 -5.54 -9.32 13.62
N LEU A 99 -4.60 -9.42 12.68
CA LEU A 99 -4.64 -10.45 11.63
C LEU A 99 -4.01 -11.78 12.07
N SER A 100 -3.43 -11.80 13.28
CA SER A 100 -2.91 -13.01 13.92
C SER A 100 -3.71 -13.27 15.19
N ILE A 101 -4.68 -14.17 15.16
CA ILE A 101 -5.05 -15.14 16.22
C ILE A 101 -6.23 -15.96 15.69
N ASP A 102 -5.94 -17.16 15.19
CA ASP A 102 -6.85 -18.30 15.36
C ASP A 102 -6.26 -19.10 16.53
N GLU A 103 -6.93 -19.11 17.69
CA GLU A 103 -6.43 -19.73 18.94
C GLU A 103 -6.24 -21.27 18.84
N GLU A 104 -6.65 -21.92 17.75
CA GLU A 104 -6.67 -23.39 17.65
C GLU A 104 -5.51 -24.03 16.86
N ALA A 105 -4.67 -23.25 16.19
CA ALA A 105 -3.56 -23.80 15.38
C ALA A 105 -2.23 -23.77 16.13
N SER A 106 -2.00 -24.81 16.95
CA SER A 106 -0.74 -25.10 17.63
C SER A 106 0.42 -25.49 16.69
N VAL A 107 0.84 -24.62 15.78
CA VAL A 107 2.18 -24.68 15.14
C VAL A 107 2.64 -23.27 14.79
N SER A 108 3.71 -22.82 15.44
CA SER A 108 4.43 -21.56 15.15
C SER A 108 5.24 -21.66 13.84
N THR A 109 4.56 -21.97 12.74
CA THR A 109 5.05 -21.63 11.40
C THR A 109 4.72 -20.17 11.15
N SER A 110 5.73 -19.32 11.24
CA SER A 110 5.61 -17.91 10.94
C SER A 110 5.18 -17.71 9.48
N VAL A 111 3.89 -17.46 9.25
CA VAL A 111 3.29 -17.37 7.92
C VAL A 111 3.68 -16.04 7.28
N CYS A 112 4.28 -16.10 6.09
CA CYS A 112 4.59 -14.89 5.34
C CYS A 112 3.31 -14.14 4.96
N ILE A 113 3.33 -12.80 5.01
CA ILE A 113 2.17 -11.97 4.74
C ILE A 113 1.57 -12.15 3.34
N ILE A 114 2.40 -12.52 2.35
CA ILE A 114 1.91 -12.77 0.99
C ILE A 114 0.96 -13.97 0.89
N ASN A 115 0.96 -14.84 1.91
CA ASN A 115 0.05 -15.97 2.01
C ASN A 115 -1.23 -15.62 2.80
N HIS A 116 -1.37 -14.39 3.28
CA HIS A 116 -2.60 -13.94 3.93
C HIS A 116 -3.76 -14.02 2.94
N ASN A 117 -4.94 -14.43 3.41
CA ASN A 117 -6.10 -14.69 2.55
C ASN A 117 -6.56 -13.46 1.76
N ASP A 118 -6.40 -12.26 2.32
CA ASP A 118 -6.77 -11.00 1.65
C ASP A 118 -5.74 -10.56 0.60
N PHE A 119 -4.50 -11.04 0.70
CA PHE A 119 -3.40 -10.52 -0.11
C PHE A 119 -3.61 -10.70 -1.62
N PRO A 120 -4.15 -11.83 -2.13
CA PRO A 120 -4.45 -11.98 -3.56
C PRO A 120 -5.40 -10.92 -4.12
N ALA A 121 -6.34 -10.42 -3.31
CA ALA A 121 -7.29 -9.38 -3.75
C ALA A 121 -6.57 -8.05 -4.03
N LEU A 122 -5.50 -7.75 -3.28
CA LEU A 122 -4.69 -6.53 -3.44
C LEU A 122 -3.94 -6.49 -4.77
N LEU A 123 -3.68 -7.66 -5.38
CA LEU A 123 -2.99 -7.79 -6.66
C LEU A 123 -3.93 -8.16 -7.81
N ASN A 124 -5.24 -8.06 -7.60
CA ASN A 124 -6.20 -8.27 -8.68
C ASN A 124 -6.24 -7.08 -9.63
N GLU A 125 -6.19 -7.33 -10.95
CA GLU A 125 -6.16 -6.26 -11.96
C GLU A 125 -7.38 -5.34 -11.89
N GLY A 126 -8.59 -5.88 -11.71
CA GLY A 126 -9.82 -5.09 -11.62
C GLY A 126 -9.87 -4.21 -10.37
N VAL A 127 -9.36 -4.72 -9.25
CA VAL A 127 -9.20 -3.93 -8.02
C VAL A 127 -8.23 -2.78 -8.26
N LEU A 128 -7.04 -3.07 -8.80
CA LEU A 128 -6.03 -2.03 -9.06
C LEU A 128 -6.50 -0.99 -10.09
N GLN A 129 -7.20 -1.40 -11.14
CA GLN A 129 -7.83 -0.47 -12.10
C GLN A 129 -8.81 0.48 -11.38
N THR A 130 -9.67 -0.08 -10.54
CA THR A 130 -10.62 0.72 -9.75
C THR A 130 -9.88 1.73 -8.87
N PHE A 131 -8.88 1.27 -8.11
CA PHE A 131 -8.08 2.12 -7.23
C PHE A 131 -7.24 3.18 -7.97
N PHE A 132 -6.84 2.94 -9.22
CA PHE A 132 -6.15 3.94 -10.04
C PHE A 132 -7.06 5.14 -10.34
N HIS A 133 -8.35 4.90 -10.55
CA HIS A 133 -9.32 5.94 -10.90
C HIS A 133 -9.92 6.67 -9.68
N ILE A 134 -9.73 6.15 -8.46
CA ILE A 134 -10.16 6.84 -7.24
C ILE A 134 -9.39 8.17 -7.13
N PRO A 135 -10.09 9.33 -7.12
CA PRO A 135 -9.44 10.63 -7.01
C PRO A 135 -8.84 10.76 -5.61
N LYS A 136 -7.51 10.71 -5.52
CA LYS A 136 -6.76 11.03 -4.30
C LYS A 136 -6.35 12.51 -4.32
N ILE A 137 -6.26 13.11 -3.14
CA ILE A 137 -6.03 14.55 -2.93
C ILE A 137 -4.68 14.97 -3.57
N ASN A 138 -4.67 16.13 -4.24
CA ASN A 138 -3.50 16.86 -4.78
C ASN A 138 -2.84 16.39 -6.09
N TRP A 139 -3.50 15.58 -6.93
CA TRP A 139 -3.02 15.42 -8.31
C TRP A 139 -3.35 16.65 -9.17
N LYS A 140 -2.36 17.52 -9.40
CA LYS A 140 -2.47 18.69 -10.32
C LYS A 140 -2.95 18.27 -11.73
N LYS A 141 -2.63 17.05 -12.15
CA LYS A 141 -3.16 16.38 -13.36
C LYS A 141 -3.42 14.92 -13.03
N ARG A 142 -4.59 14.41 -13.43
CA ARG A 142 -4.90 12.98 -13.27
C ARG A 142 -4.02 12.16 -14.23
N PRO A 143 -3.29 11.14 -13.74
CA PRO A 143 -2.58 10.21 -14.61
C PRO A 143 -3.59 9.44 -15.45
N ARG A 144 -3.26 9.23 -16.71
CA ARG A 144 -4.07 8.44 -17.64
C ARG A 144 -3.46 7.05 -17.79
N PRO A 145 -4.28 6.01 -18.03
CA PRO A 145 -3.77 4.70 -18.41
C PRO A 145 -2.80 4.82 -19.58
N ALA A 146 -1.66 4.16 -19.47
CA ALA A 146 -0.56 4.18 -20.45
C ALA A 146 -0.37 2.82 -21.14
N GLY A 147 -1.18 1.83 -20.79
CA GLY A 147 -1.19 0.51 -21.41
C GLY A 147 -2.02 0.47 -22.70
N PRO A 148 -2.01 -0.67 -23.40
CA PRO A 148 -2.83 -0.89 -24.58
C PRO A 148 -4.33 -0.82 -24.25
N ASP A 149 -5.16 -0.46 -25.23
CA ASP A 149 -6.63 -0.47 -25.12
C ASP A 149 -7.20 0.36 -23.95
N GLY A 150 -6.46 1.38 -23.51
CA GLY A 150 -6.85 2.21 -22.36
C GLY A 150 -6.68 1.53 -21.00
N GLN A 151 -6.02 0.38 -20.95
CA GLN A 151 -5.66 -0.32 -19.72
C GLN A 151 -4.42 0.29 -19.05
N LEU A 152 -4.21 -0.03 -17.78
CA LEU A 152 -3.01 0.39 -17.07
C LEU A 152 -1.78 -0.33 -17.64
N SER A 153 -0.64 0.36 -17.70
CA SER A 153 0.64 -0.29 -17.95
C SER A 153 1.05 -1.14 -16.74
N SER A 154 1.94 -2.12 -16.92
CA SER A 154 2.50 -2.91 -15.80
C SER A 154 3.17 -2.02 -14.74
N GLU A 155 3.77 -0.91 -15.15
CA GLU A 155 4.31 0.08 -14.22
C GLU A 155 3.20 0.74 -13.39
N GLN A 156 2.09 1.13 -14.01
CA GLN A 156 0.96 1.71 -13.31
C GLN A 156 0.31 0.72 -12.34
N TYR A 157 0.09 -0.53 -12.76
CA TYR A 157 -0.37 -1.59 -11.85
C TYR A 157 0.54 -1.74 -10.66
N ARG A 158 1.86 -1.82 -10.87
CA ARG A 158 2.85 -1.93 -9.81
C ARG A 158 2.81 -0.75 -8.84
N LEU A 159 2.72 0.48 -9.34
CA LEU A 159 2.63 1.68 -8.49
C LEU A 159 1.34 1.71 -7.65
N VAL A 160 0.21 1.29 -8.23
CA VAL A 160 -1.05 1.18 -7.48
C VAL A 160 -0.98 0.05 -6.46
N ALA A 161 -0.37 -1.09 -6.81
CA ALA A 161 -0.18 -2.23 -5.93
C ALA A 161 0.68 -1.87 -4.71
N TYR A 162 1.77 -1.10 -4.91
CA TYR A 162 2.55 -0.60 -3.77
C TYR A 162 1.71 0.25 -2.83
N ARG A 163 0.87 1.13 -3.39
CA ARG A 163 0.03 2.01 -2.58
C ARG A 163 -1.07 1.24 -1.84
N ILE A 164 -1.81 0.37 -2.53
CA ILE A 164 -2.95 -0.34 -1.92
C ILE A 164 -2.48 -1.26 -0.79
N VAL A 165 -1.30 -1.87 -0.90
CA VAL A 165 -0.76 -2.73 0.16
C VAL A 165 -0.42 -1.92 1.42
N ILE A 166 0.14 -0.71 1.27
CA ILE A 166 0.32 0.22 2.40
C ILE A 166 -1.02 0.65 2.98
N GLU A 167 -1.99 1.04 2.15
CA GLU A 167 -3.34 1.44 2.61
C GLU A 167 -4.06 0.31 3.35
N TRP A 168 -3.93 -0.94 2.87
CA TRP A 168 -4.48 -2.13 3.52
C TRP A 168 -3.80 -2.40 4.87
N ALA A 169 -2.47 -2.32 4.94
CA ALA A 169 -1.73 -2.49 6.18
C ALA A 169 -2.04 -1.37 7.21
N LEU A 170 -2.39 -0.16 6.74
CA LEU A 170 -2.87 0.97 7.55
C LEU A 170 -4.37 0.88 7.88
N LYS A 171 -5.08 -0.20 7.51
CA LYS A 171 -6.54 -0.31 7.68
C LYS A 171 -7.32 0.93 7.21
N GLY A 172 -6.84 1.58 6.13
CA GLY A 172 -7.43 2.79 5.57
C GLY A 172 -7.02 4.12 6.23
N GLU A 173 -6.18 4.09 7.27
CA GLU A 173 -5.63 5.30 7.88
C GLU A 173 -4.66 6.05 6.95
N LYS A 174 -4.54 7.36 7.17
CA LYS A 174 -3.64 8.22 6.39
C LYS A 174 -2.24 8.22 7.00
N LEU A 175 -1.24 7.96 6.16
CA LEU A 175 0.17 8.05 6.53
C LEU A 175 0.64 9.48 6.85
N GLY A 176 -0.07 10.50 6.36
CA GLY A 176 0.29 11.91 6.51
C GLY A 176 1.24 12.43 5.40
N PRO A 177 1.33 13.76 5.22
CA PRO A 177 2.18 14.36 4.19
C PRO A 177 3.67 14.14 4.49
N GLY A 178 4.48 13.88 3.46
CA GLY A 178 5.94 13.67 3.59
C GLY A 178 6.33 12.29 4.11
N ASN A 179 5.45 11.62 4.84
CA ASN A 179 5.71 10.30 5.35
C ASN A 179 5.62 9.26 4.23
N ARG A 180 6.69 8.47 4.08
CA ARG A 180 6.75 7.32 3.18
C ARG A 180 7.11 6.08 4.00
N ARG A 181 6.55 4.93 3.60
CA ARG A 181 6.87 3.63 4.18
C ARG A 181 7.37 2.72 3.09
N VAL A 182 8.40 1.96 3.42
CA VAL A 182 8.94 0.90 2.58
C VAL A 182 7.98 -0.29 2.67
N LEU A 183 7.99 -1.17 1.66
CA LEU A 183 7.26 -2.43 1.65
C LEU A 183 8.21 -3.61 1.84
N PRO A 184 7.79 -4.71 2.49
CA PRO A 184 8.70 -5.81 2.76
C PRO A 184 9.20 -6.43 1.48
N SER A 185 10.41 -6.97 1.51
CA SER A 185 11.02 -7.53 0.32
C SER A 185 10.16 -8.62 -0.36
N CYS A 186 9.54 -9.52 0.42
CA CYS A 186 8.64 -10.55 -0.14
C CYS A 186 7.43 -9.95 -0.88
N VAL A 187 6.89 -8.83 -0.41
CA VAL A 187 5.78 -8.11 -1.02
C VAL A 187 6.24 -7.43 -2.31
N VAL A 188 7.36 -6.69 -2.25
CA VAL A 188 7.91 -5.99 -3.41
C VAL A 188 8.21 -6.97 -4.53
N GLU A 189 8.84 -8.09 -4.20
CA GLU A 189 9.19 -9.13 -5.16
C GLU A 189 7.95 -9.76 -5.79
N LEU A 190 6.92 -10.08 -4.99
CA LEU A 190 5.68 -10.63 -5.53
C LEU A 190 5.00 -9.65 -6.49
N ILE A 191 4.90 -8.37 -6.11
CA ILE A 191 4.33 -7.33 -6.99
C ILE A 191 5.14 -7.21 -8.29
N ARG A 192 6.48 -7.25 -8.22
CA ARG A 192 7.35 -7.17 -9.41
C ARG A 192 7.22 -8.39 -10.33
N LYS A 193 6.92 -9.57 -9.78
CA LYS A 193 6.61 -10.78 -10.56
C LYS A 193 5.24 -10.69 -11.24
N THR A 194 4.24 -10.19 -10.52
CA THR A 194 2.88 -9.99 -11.08
C THR A 194 2.86 -8.91 -12.16
N TYR A 195 3.60 -7.81 -11.94
CA TYR A 195 3.66 -6.66 -12.84
C TYR A 195 5.11 -6.31 -13.23
N PRO A 196 5.71 -7.11 -14.12
CA PRO A 196 7.12 -7.00 -14.46
C PRO A 196 7.46 -5.71 -15.22
N SER A 197 8.70 -5.24 -15.05
CA SER A 197 9.28 -4.21 -15.92
C SER A 197 9.76 -4.90 -17.21
N PRO A 198 9.47 -4.35 -18.41
CA PRO A 198 9.93 -4.95 -19.67
C PRO A 198 11.45 -5.18 -19.74
N ASN A 199 12.21 -4.30 -19.08
CA ASN A 199 13.68 -4.34 -19.05
C ASN A 199 14.23 -4.94 -17.73
N GLY A 200 13.37 -5.39 -16.81
CA GLY A 200 13.77 -5.86 -15.47
C GLY A 200 14.36 -4.76 -14.57
N GLN A 201 14.32 -3.51 -14.99
CA GLN A 201 14.81 -2.37 -14.21
C GLN A 201 13.70 -1.78 -13.36
N TYR A 202 14.00 -1.54 -12.08
CA TYR A 202 13.07 -0.99 -11.11
C TYR A 202 13.75 0.17 -10.37
N ALA A 203 13.00 1.26 -10.17
CA ALA A 203 13.41 2.29 -9.22
C ALA A 203 13.21 1.74 -7.80
N GLY A 204 14.24 1.86 -6.96
CA GLY A 204 14.13 1.55 -5.54
C GLY A 204 13.34 2.61 -4.78
N PHE A 205 13.14 2.36 -3.48
CA PHE A 205 12.57 3.33 -2.56
C PHE A 205 13.35 4.64 -2.56
N LYS A 206 12.63 5.75 -2.43
CA LYS A 206 13.18 7.11 -2.33
C LYS A 206 12.47 7.80 -1.18
N GLU A 207 13.10 8.76 -0.53
CA GLU A 207 12.39 9.58 0.44
C GLU A 207 11.49 10.62 -0.25
N SER A 208 10.65 11.32 0.50
CA SER A 208 9.79 12.36 -0.05
C SER A 208 10.59 13.50 -0.67
N GLU A 209 11.70 13.88 -0.03
CA GLU A 209 12.58 14.97 -0.46
C GLU A 209 13.28 14.65 -1.78
N ASP A 210 13.73 13.40 -1.94
CA ASP A 210 14.41 12.92 -3.16
C ASP A 210 13.44 12.68 -4.32
N ALA A 211 12.19 12.32 -4.04
CA ALA A 211 11.18 12.11 -5.08
C ALA A 211 10.71 13.42 -5.74
N LEU A 212 10.78 14.54 -5.02
CA LEU A 212 10.40 15.86 -5.54
C LEU A 212 11.43 16.44 -6.51
N GLN A 213 12.69 15.99 -6.46
CA GLN A 213 13.76 16.49 -7.34
C GLN A 213 13.73 15.90 -8.77
N LEU A 214 12.81 14.99 -9.06
CA LEU A 214 12.69 14.28 -10.35
C LEU A 214 11.54 14.81 -11.23
N PHE A 215 10.88 15.89 -10.80
CA PHE A 215 9.77 16.53 -11.51
C PHE A 215 9.99 18.03 -11.70
#